data_AF-A0A7C1CUN9-F1
#
_entry.id   AF-A0A7C1CUN9-F1
#
_cell.length_a   1.000
_cell.length_b   1.000
_cell.length_c   1.000
_cell.angle_alpha   90.00
_cell.angle_beta   90.00
_cell.angle_gamma   90.00
#
_symmetry.space_group_name_H-M   'P 1'
#
loop_
_entity.id
_entity.type
_entity.pdbx_description
1 polymer ?
#
loop_
_entity_poly.entity_id
_entity_poly.type
_entity_poly.pdbx_seq_one_letter_code
_entity_poly.pdbx_strand_id
1 'polypeptide(L)'
;MHLAGNELTSELLKDSPHGIRKISGVDAIAILGITIDELKEMDGHDGRKAYVSVEGKVYDVSELSLWRNGSHQGDLHLAGNDLTKEILAESPHGVAKLDKAYLVGLLVFTREQLARFNGIAESKKYIAYDSVVFDVSDLGLWELDSGVELSGEEYAAAIELLQQAIRVGYLVNN
;
A
#
# COMPACT_ATOMS: atom_id res chain seq x y z
N MET A 1 -23.49 -2.63 -12.08
CA MET A 1 -23.84 -4.05 -11.85
C MET A 1 -22.72 -4.61 -10.98
N HIS A 2 -23.00 -5.04 -9.75
CA HIS A 2 -21.96 -5.60 -8.89
C HIS A 2 -21.75 -7.08 -9.27
N LEU A 3 -20.49 -7.48 -9.45
CA LEU A 3 -20.14 -8.88 -9.73
C LEU A 3 -20.01 -9.65 -8.41
N ALA A 4 -20.47 -10.90 -8.40
CA ALA A 4 -20.26 -11.78 -7.27
C ALA A 4 -18.76 -12.08 -7.09
N GLY A 5 -18.29 -12.11 -5.84
CA GLY A 5 -16.88 -12.39 -5.51
C GLY A 5 -16.00 -11.15 -5.30
N ASN A 6 -16.51 -9.95 -5.54
CA ASN A 6 -15.77 -8.71 -5.28
C ASN A 6 -15.96 -8.23 -3.83
N GLU A 7 -14.97 -7.49 -3.31
CA GLU A 7 -15.10 -6.65 -2.12
C GLU A 7 -16.01 -5.45 -2.49
N LEU A 8 -17.15 -5.29 -1.81
CA LEU A 8 -18.17 -4.28 -2.15
C LEU A 8 -18.48 -3.33 -0.97
N THR A 9 -17.65 -3.33 0.07
CA THR A 9 -17.98 -2.65 1.31
C THR A 9 -18.06 -1.14 1.11
N SER A 10 -17.20 -0.57 0.25
CA SER A 10 -17.22 0.86 -0.05
C SER A 10 -18.54 1.30 -0.71
N GLU A 11 -19.03 0.58 -1.73
CA GLU A 11 -20.30 0.93 -2.40
C GLU A 11 -21.50 0.68 -1.49
N LEU A 12 -21.50 -0.42 -0.74
CA LEU A 12 -22.61 -0.74 0.16
C LEU A 12 -22.74 0.25 1.31
N LEU A 13 -21.63 0.83 1.78
CA LEU A 13 -21.64 1.86 2.82
C LEU A 13 -22.01 3.25 2.29
N LYS A 14 -21.54 3.63 1.10
CA LYS A 14 -21.73 4.99 0.56
C LYS A 14 -23.05 5.16 -0.20
N ASP A 15 -23.45 4.17 -1.01
CA ASP A 15 -24.51 4.34 -2.00
C ASP A 15 -25.82 3.63 -1.64
N SER A 16 -25.83 2.80 -0.59
CA SER A 16 -27.07 2.12 -0.18
C SER A 16 -27.99 3.08 0.58
N PRO A 17 -29.19 3.43 0.06
CA PRO A 17 -30.18 4.23 0.80
C PRO A 17 -30.77 3.44 2.00
N HIS A 18 -30.47 2.15 2.09
CA HIS A 18 -30.79 1.30 3.23
C HIS A 18 -29.46 1.01 3.94
N GLY A 19 -29.03 1.98 4.77
CA GLY A 19 -27.81 1.91 5.55
C GLY A 19 -27.63 0.54 6.21
N ILE A 20 -26.39 0.05 6.18
CA ILE A 20 -26.06 -1.32 6.55
C ILE A 20 -26.57 -1.66 7.95
N ARG A 21 -27.67 -2.41 8.03
CA ARG A 21 -28.14 -3.06 9.27
C ARG A 21 -27.49 -4.43 9.50
N LYS A 22 -26.75 -4.98 8.52
CA LYS A 22 -26.29 -6.39 8.54
C LYS A 22 -24.91 -6.66 9.16
N ILE A 23 -24.10 -5.65 9.47
CA ILE A 23 -22.80 -5.85 10.15
C ILE A 23 -22.76 -5.29 11.57
N SER A 24 -23.86 -4.69 12.04
CA SER A 24 -24.01 -4.32 13.45
C SER A 24 -24.00 -5.60 14.29
N GLY A 25 -22.96 -5.78 15.12
CA GLY A 25 -22.75 -6.99 15.93
C GLY A 25 -21.82 -8.05 15.33
N VAL A 26 -21.15 -7.75 14.20
CA VAL A 26 -20.01 -8.56 13.73
C VAL A 26 -18.73 -7.95 14.28
N ASP A 27 -18.07 -8.66 15.19
CA ASP A 27 -16.72 -8.27 15.63
C ASP A 27 -15.73 -8.50 14.48
N ALA A 28 -14.95 -7.47 14.14
CA ALA A 28 -13.88 -7.61 13.17
C ALA A 28 -12.77 -8.50 13.76
N ILE A 29 -12.74 -9.78 13.35
CA ILE A 29 -11.77 -10.77 13.84
C ILE A 29 -10.47 -10.81 13.04
N ALA A 30 -10.42 -10.13 11.89
CA ALA A 30 -9.28 -10.10 10.98
C ALA A 30 -9.25 -8.78 10.20
N ILE A 31 -8.06 -8.46 9.67
CA ILE A 31 -7.85 -7.34 8.76
C ILE A 31 -7.64 -7.93 7.36
N LEU A 32 -8.25 -7.33 6.34
CA LEU A 32 -8.01 -7.70 4.95
C LEU A 32 -6.58 -7.29 4.56
N GLY A 33 -5.74 -8.28 4.25
CA GLY A 33 -4.44 -8.07 3.61
C GLY A 33 -4.61 -8.07 2.11
N ILE A 34 -4.03 -7.08 1.44
CA ILE A 34 -3.95 -7.00 -0.02
C ILE A 34 -2.48 -7.10 -0.39
N THR A 35 -2.12 -8.10 -1.18
CA THR A 35 -0.74 -8.27 -1.62
C THR A 35 -0.34 -7.20 -2.63
N ILE A 36 0.96 -6.97 -2.80
CA ILE A 36 1.45 -6.01 -3.80
C ILE A 36 1.04 -6.38 -5.24
N ASP A 37 0.91 -7.67 -5.56
CA ASP A 37 0.44 -8.12 -6.87
C ASP A 37 -1.07 -7.88 -7.04
N GLU A 38 -1.87 -8.18 -6.01
CA GLU A 38 -3.30 -7.87 -6.03
C GLU A 38 -3.55 -6.37 -6.12
N LEU A 39 -2.76 -5.54 -5.42
CA LEU A 39 -2.84 -4.10 -5.52
C LEU A 39 -2.63 -3.66 -6.97
N LYS A 40 -1.62 -4.20 -7.66
CA LYS A 40 -1.29 -3.84 -9.05
C LYS A 40 -2.45 -4.08 -10.03
N GLU A 41 -3.28 -5.09 -9.80
CA GLU A 41 -4.47 -5.36 -10.61
C GLU A 41 -5.62 -4.37 -10.33
N MET A 42 -5.60 -3.68 -9.19
CA MET A 42 -6.61 -2.67 -8.83
C MET A 42 -6.23 -1.29 -9.41
N ASP A 43 -6.08 -1.25 -10.72
CA ASP A 43 -5.60 -0.12 -11.52
C ASP A 43 -6.71 0.83 -12.02
N GLY A 44 -7.99 0.53 -11.77
CA GLY A 44 -9.12 1.34 -12.25
C GLY A 44 -9.46 1.20 -13.73
N HIS A 45 -8.87 0.23 -14.44
CA HIS A 45 -9.14 -0.05 -15.85
C HIS A 45 -10.03 -1.27 -16.05
N ASP A 46 -10.68 -1.38 -17.21
CA ASP A 46 -11.59 -2.49 -17.58
C ASP A 46 -12.69 -2.80 -16.54
N GLY A 47 -13.12 -1.81 -15.78
CA GLY A 47 -14.11 -1.96 -14.72
C GLY A 47 -13.56 -2.54 -13.41
N ARG A 48 -12.25 -2.73 -13.29
CA ARG A 48 -11.56 -3.02 -12.03
C ARG A 48 -11.58 -1.80 -11.11
N LYS A 49 -11.39 -2.05 -9.82
CA LYS A 49 -11.28 -1.01 -8.81
C LYS A 49 -9.97 -0.23 -8.95
N ALA A 50 -9.96 1.02 -8.50
CA ALA A 50 -8.77 1.86 -8.42
C ALA A 50 -8.34 1.97 -6.96
N TYR A 51 -7.30 1.23 -6.56
CA TYR A 51 -6.77 1.25 -5.20
C TYR A 51 -5.38 1.90 -5.16
N VAL A 52 -5.04 2.56 -4.07
CA VAL A 52 -3.69 3.05 -3.80
C VAL A 52 -3.30 2.65 -2.38
N SER A 53 -2.01 2.47 -2.12
CA SER A 53 -1.53 2.31 -0.75
C SER A 53 -0.70 3.49 -0.27
N VAL A 54 -0.88 3.81 1.02
CA VAL A 54 -0.20 4.91 1.71
C VAL A 54 0.12 4.46 3.12
N GLU A 55 1.40 4.47 3.47
CA GLU A 55 1.95 4.04 4.76
C GLU A 55 1.50 2.62 5.16
N GLY A 56 1.37 1.71 4.19
CA GLY A 56 0.93 0.33 4.39
C GLY A 56 -0.58 0.14 4.54
N LYS A 57 -1.39 1.19 4.34
CA LYS A 57 -2.86 1.12 4.28
C LYS A 57 -3.33 1.19 2.84
N VAL A 58 -4.29 0.36 2.45
CA VAL A 58 -4.87 0.36 1.09
C VAL A 58 -6.21 1.07 1.09
N TYR A 59 -6.36 2.02 0.18
CA TYR A 59 -7.55 2.85 0.03
C TYR A 59 -8.21 2.65 -1.32
N ASP A 60 -9.53 2.49 -1.32
CA ASP A 60 -10.36 2.56 -2.51
C ASP A 60 -10.61 4.03 -2.87
N VAL A 61 -10.07 4.43 -4.03
CA VAL A 61 -10.20 5.77 -4.61
C VAL A 61 -11.11 5.79 -5.84
N SER A 62 -11.78 4.69 -6.17
CA SER A 62 -12.59 4.52 -7.38
C SER A 62 -13.67 5.59 -7.54
N GLU A 63 -14.31 5.98 -6.44
CA GLU A 63 -15.41 6.97 -6.43
C GLU A 63 -14.92 8.42 -6.29
N LEU A 64 -13.60 8.65 -6.22
CA LEU A 64 -13.05 9.98 -6.17
C LEU A 64 -12.88 10.53 -7.59
N SER A 65 -13.55 11.62 -7.89
CA SER A 65 -13.56 12.21 -9.24
C SER A 65 -12.17 12.54 -9.82
N LEU A 66 -11.19 12.77 -8.95
CA LEU A 66 -9.81 13.08 -9.32
C LEU A 66 -8.94 11.84 -9.63
N TRP A 67 -9.50 10.64 -9.48
CA TRP A 67 -8.88 9.32 -9.71
C TRP A 67 -9.55 8.56 -10.86
N ARG A 68 -10.29 9.27 -11.72
CA ARG A 68 -11.04 8.67 -12.82
C ARG A 68 -10.09 7.86 -13.73
N ASN A 69 -10.51 6.64 -14.07
CA ASN A 69 -9.70 5.68 -14.83
C ASN A 69 -8.35 5.34 -14.15
N GLY A 70 -8.30 5.35 -12.82
CA GLY A 70 -7.10 4.99 -12.08
C GLY A 70 -5.97 6.02 -12.11
N SER A 71 -6.22 7.22 -12.61
CA SER A 71 -5.18 8.23 -12.82
C SER A 71 -5.43 9.49 -12.03
N HIS A 72 -4.35 10.07 -11.49
CA HIS A 72 -4.34 11.35 -10.83
C HIS A 72 -3.20 12.25 -11.34
N GLN A 73 -3.46 13.56 -11.42
CA GLN A 73 -2.54 14.59 -11.94
C GLN A 73 -1.99 14.31 -13.35
N GLY A 74 -2.83 13.82 -14.27
CA GLY A 74 -2.40 13.56 -15.65
C GLY A 74 -1.42 12.39 -15.74
N ASP A 75 -1.78 11.26 -15.14
CA ASP A 75 -1.02 10.00 -15.12
C ASP A 75 0.29 10.02 -14.34
N LEU A 76 0.58 11.09 -13.58
CA LEU A 76 1.73 11.14 -12.68
C LEU A 76 1.59 10.21 -11.48
N HIS A 77 0.37 9.97 -11.02
CA HIS A 77 0.08 9.03 -9.93
C HIS A 77 -1.00 8.08 -10.37
N LEU A 78 -0.70 6.79 -10.31
CA LEU A 78 -1.56 5.73 -10.83
C LEU A 78 -2.04 4.83 -9.69
N ALA A 79 -3.30 4.43 -9.79
CA ALA A 79 -3.85 3.34 -9.01
C ALA A 79 -3.06 2.04 -9.27
N GLY A 80 -3.18 1.11 -8.33
CA GLY A 80 -2.40 -0.12 -8.26
C GLY A 80 -0.97 0.05 -7.74
N ASN A 81 -0.66 1.18 -7.10
CA ASN A 81 0.68 1.46 -6.57
C ASN A 81 0.67 1.87 -5.09
N ASP A 82 1.80 1.65 -4.42
CA ASP A 82 2.16 2.41 -3.23
C ASP A 82 2.61 3.80 -3.63
N LEU A 83 1.92 4.80 -3.09
CA LEU A 83 2.13 6.23 -3.35
C LEU A 83 2.58 6.95 -2.07
N THR A 84 3.19 6.22 -1.12
CA THR A 84 3.51 6.78 0.19
C THR A 84 4.47 7.97 0.05
N LYS A 85 5.53 7.82 -0.76
CA LYS A 85 6.52 8.89 -0.97
C LYS A 85 5.89 10.11 -1.64
N GLU A 86 5.16 9.89 -2.72
CA GLU A 86 4.49 10.92 -3.51
C GLU A 86 3.49 11.70 -2.64
N ILE A 87 2.73 11.01 -1.80
CA ILE A 87 1.76 11.64 -0.89
C ILE A 87 2.43 12.38 0.26
N LEU A 88 3.50 11.84 0.86
CA LEU A 88 4.13 12.47 2.02
C LEU A 88 5.09 13.61 1.65
N ALA A 89 5.79 13.51 0.52
CA ALA A 89 6.85 14.44 0.15
C ALA A 89 6.45 15.44 -0.95
N GLU A 90 5.57 15.06 -1.88
CA GLU A 90 5.31 15.85 -3.10
C GLU A 90 3.90 16.46 -3.11
N SER A 91 2.91 15.79 -2.51
CA SER A 91 1.53 16.26 -2.48
C SER A 91 1.38 17.56 -1.67
N PRO A 92 0.75 18.62 -2.22
CA PRO A 92 0.49 19.87 -1.51
C PRO A 92 -0.58 19.72 -0.41
N HIS A 93 -1.13 18.52 -0.21
CA HIS A 93 -2.18 18.23 0.75
C HIS A 93 -1.83 17.09 1.71
N GLY A 94 -0.68 16.44 1.54
CA GLY A 94 -0.30 15.27 2.33
C GLY A 94 -1.40 14.19 2.32
N VAL A 95 -1.58 13.56 3.48
CA VAL A 95 -2.59 12.50 3.71
C VAL A 95 -4.03 13.01 3.85
N ALA A 96 -4.27 14.32 3.96
CA ALA A 96 -5.57 14.87 4.37
C ALA A 96 -6.73 14.54 3.42
N LYS A 97 -6.45 14.19 2.15
CA LYS A 97 -7.50 13.80 1.19
C LYS A 97 -7.90 12.32 1.29
N LEU A 98 -7.10 11.49 1.98
CA LEU A 98 -7.39 10.06 2.17
C LEU A 98 -8.63 9.84 3.05
N ASP A 99 -9.00 10.81 3.90
CA ASP A 99 -10.24 10.76 4.70
C ASP A 99 -11.52 10.64 3.86
N LYS A 100 -11.44 10.96 2.56
CA LYS A 100 -12.54 10.80 1.60
C LYS A 100 -12.53 9.43 0.91
N ALA A 101 -11.38 8.77 0.88
CA ALA A 101 -11.22 7.43 0.35
C ALA A 101 -11.71 6.41 1.36
N TYR A 102 -12.07 5.22 0.90
CA TYR A 102 -12.48 4.14 1.79
C TYR A 102 -11.26 3.30 2.16
N LEU A 103 -11.00 3.10 3.46
CA LEU A 103 -9.93 2.21 3.92
C LEU A 103 -10.35 0.75 3.73
N VAL A 104 -9.67 0.05 2.83
CA VAL A 104 -9.98 -1.34 2.45
C VAL A 104 -9.23 -2.34 3.34
N GLY A 105 -7.96 -2.08 3.62
CA GLY A 105 -7.10 -3.05 4.28
C GLY A 105 -5.66 -2.59 4.44
N LEU A 106 -4.75 -3.56 4.58
CA LEU A 106 -3.31 -3.32 4.69
C LEU A 106 -2.57 -3.89 3.48
N LEU A 107 -1.52 -3.18 3.04
CA LEU A 107 -0.61 -3.68 2.02
C LEU A 107 0.33 -4.71 2.67
N VAL A 108 0.32 -5.93 2.15
CA VAL A 108 1.13 -7.04 2.63
C VAL A 108 2.05 -7.58 1.54
N PHE A 109 3.13 -8.22 1.95
CA PHE A 109 4.10 -8.85 1.07
C PHE A 109 4.35 -10.28 1.51
N THR A 110 4.40 -11.21 0.56
CA THR A 110 5.11 -12.47 0.77
C THR A 110 6.62 -12.24 0.68
N ARG A 111 7.43 -13.19 1.17
CA ARG A 111 8.90 -13.12 1.02
C ARG A 111 9.33 -13.07 -0.44
N GLU A 112 8.66 -13.82 -1.30
CA GLU A 112 8.92 -13.84 -2.73
C GLU A 112 8.60 -12.49 -3.38
N GLN A 113 7.46 -11.90 -3.03
CA GLN A 113 7.06 -10.59 -3.53
C GLN A 113 8.02 -9.48 -3.08
N LEU A 114 8.43 -9.51 -1.80
CA LEU A 114 9.39 -8.56 -1.25
C LEU A 114 10.76 -8.64 -1.93
N ALA A 115 11.23 -9.85 -2.25
CA ALA A 115 12.56 -10.07 -2.84
C ALA A 115 12.75 -9.40 -4.22
N ARG A 116 11.66 -9.04 -4.91
CA ARG A 116 11.72 -8.30 -6.20
C ARG A 116 12.15 -6.83 -6.01
N PHE A 117 11.94 -6.25 -4.84
CA PHE A 117 12.27 -4.86 -4.52
C PHE A 117 13.73 -4.73 -4.07
N ASN A 118 14.64 -5.14 -4.95
CA ASN A 118 16.08 -5.16 -4.71
C ASN A 118 16.85 -4.04 -5.45
N GLY A 119 16.15 -3.10 -6.09
CA GLY A 119 16.76 -2.05 -6.91
C GLY A 119 17.19 -2.50 -8.32
N ILE A 120 17.01 -3.78 -8.67
CA ILE A 120 17.33 -4.34 -9.99
C ILE A 120 16.06 -4.77 -10.73
N ALA A 121 15.28 -5.68 -10.13
CA ALA A 121 14.05 -6.19 -10.75
C ALA A 121 12.92 -5.15 -10.68
N GLU A 122 12.81 -4.49 -9.53
CA GLU A 122 12.07 -3.24 -9.34
C GLU A 122 13.07 -2.14 -8.97
N SER A 123 12.84 -0.90 -9.40
CA SER A 123 13.76 0.22 -9.12
C SER A 123 13.78 0.61 -7.64
N LYS A 124 12.71 0.32 -6.91
CA LYS A 124 12.61 0.55 -5.47
C LYS A 124 13.36 -0.53 -4.68
N LYS A 125 13.91 -0.14 -3.53
CA LYS A 125 14.62 -1.02 -2.58
C LYS A 125 13.81 -1.11 -1.30
N TYR A 126 13.26 -2.29 -1.02
CA TYR A 126 12.50 -2.53 0.20
C TYR A 126 13.19 -3.53 1.11
N ILE A 127 13.01 -3.36 2.41
CA ILE A 127 13.44 -4.32 3.42
C ILE A 127 12.32 -4.59 4.41
N ALA A 128 12.38 -5.72 5.11
CA ALA A 128 11.50 -6.00 6.24
C ALA A 128 12.28 -6.04 7.56
N TYR A 129 11.76 -5.36 8.57
CA TYR A 129 12.23 -5.42 9.96
C TYR A 129 11.03 -5.46 10.89
N ASP A 130 11.02 -6.41 11.83
CA ASP A 130 9.89 -6.65 12.75
C ASP A 130 8.52 -6.73 12.03
N SER A 131 8.49 -7.49 10.93
CA SER A 131 7.32 -7.64 10.05
C SER A 131 6.82 -6.37 9.37
N VAL A 132 7.49 -5.23 9.52
CA VAL A 132 7.20 -3.99 8.80
C VAL A 132 8.11 -3.89 7.59
N VAL A 133 7.54 -3.56 6.43
CA VAL A 133 8.27 -3.32 5.19
C VAL A 133 8.52 -1.82 5.04
N PHE A 134 9.77 -1.46 4.79
CA PHE A 134 10.24 -0.09 4.64
C PHE A 134 10.83 0.14 3.25
N ASP A 135 10.54 1.31 2.67
CA ASP A 135 11.24 1.83 1.51
C ASP A 135 12.54 2.49 1.95
N VAL A 136 13.65 1.93 1.47
CA VAL A 136 15.02 2.38 1.73
C VAL A 136 15.70 2.88 0.45
N SER A 137 14.92 3.17 -0.60
CA SER A 137 15.45 3.58 -1.91
C SER A 137 16.35 4.80 -1.82
N ASP A 138 16.00 5.77 -0.96
CA ASP A 138 16.76 7.01 -0.77
C ASP A 138 17.80 6.93 0.37
N LEU A 139 17.91 5.79 1.06
CA LEU A 139 18.91 5.59 2.10
C LEU A 139 20.23 5.12 1.46
N GLY A 140 21.19 6.04 1.33
CA GLY A 140 22.50 5.79 0.69
C GLY A 140 23.41 4.75 1.36
N LEU A 141 22.97 4.12 2.45
CA LEU A 141 23.70 3.05 3.14
C LEU A 141 23.37 1.64 2.63
N TRP A 142 22.45 1.53 1.67
CA TRP A 142 22.02 0.25 1.11
C TRP A 142 22.52 0.11 -0.34
N GLU A 143 23.86 -0.02 -0.48
CA GLU A 143 24.55 -0.45 -1.71
C GLU A 143 25.04 -1.91 -1.64
N LEU A 144 24.70 -2.65 -0.58
CA LEU A 144 25.14 -4.03 -0.42
C LEU A 144 24.31 -4.98 -1.29
N ASP A 145 24.86 -5.23 -2.48
CA ASP A 145 24.62 -6.41 -3.28
C ASP A 145 24.80 -7.67 -2.42
N SER A 146 23.77 -8.51 -2.33
CA SER A 146 23.82 -9.88 -1.80
C SER A 146 24.31 -10.11 -0.35
N GLY A 147 23.39 -10.40 0.57
CA GLY A 147 23.59 -11.46 1.58
C GLY A 147 24.83 -11.42 2.51
N VAL A 148 25.28 -10.26 2.98
CA VAL A 148 26.35 -10.18 4.01
C VAL A 148 25.74 -9.89 5.39
N GLU A 149 26.09 -10.70 6.39
CA GLU A 149 25.83 -10.41 7.80
C GLU A 149 26.48 -9.07 8.18
N LEU A 150 25.65 -8.07 8.49
CA LEU A 150 26.09 -6.79 9.04
C LEU A 150 26.72 -7.00 10.43
N SER A 151 27.82 -6.31 10.71
CA SER A 151 28.43 -6.32 12.05
C SER A 151 27.63 -5.44 13.03
N GLY A 152 27.77 -5.68 14.34
CA GLY A 152 26.85 -5.13 15.36
C GLY A 152 26.67 -3.60 15.38
N GLU A 153 27.72 -2.81 15.09
CA GLU A 153 27.62 -1.34 15.03
C GLU A 153 26.93 -0.86 13.74
N GLU A 154 27.20 -1.51 12.61
CA GLU A 154 26.53 -1.24 11.33
C GLU A 154 25.04 -1.59 11.40
N TYR A 155 24.71 -2.66 12.14
CA TYR A 155 23.34 -3.07 12.41
C TYR A 155 22.59 -2.05 13.28
N ALA A 156 23.23 -1.52 14.32
CA ALA A 156 22.63 -0.49 15.19
C ALA A 156 22.35 0.81 14.43
N ALA A 157 23.32 1.28 13.63
CA ALA A 157 23.15 2.47 12.78
C ALA A 157 22.08 2.26 11.70
N ALA A 158 22.02 1.08 11.09
CA ALA A 158 20.98 0.74 10.12
C ALA A 158 19.57 0.73 10.76
N ILE A 159 19.44 0.24 12.00
CA ILE A 159 18.17 0.27 12.74
C ILE A 159 17.72 1.69 13.05
N GLU A 160 18.62 2.59 13.48
CA GLU A 160 18.25 3.99 13.73
C GLU A 160 17.75 4.68 12.46
N LEU A 161 18.32 4.35 11.30
CA LEU A 161 17.86 4.88 10.01
C LEU A 161 16.51 4.32 9.59
N LEU A 162 16.17 3.08 9.99
CA LEU A 162 14.85 2.53 9.73
C LEU A 162 13.74 3.25 10.48
N GLN A 163 14.03 3.86 11.62
CA GLN A 163 13.06 4.71 12.32
C GLN A 163 12.66 5.95 11.49
N GLN A 164 13.48 6.32 10.52
CA GLN A 164 13.25 7.43 9.60
C GLN A 164 12.79 6.96 8.21
N ALA A 165 12.82 5.66 7.95
CA ALA A 165 12.45 5.09 6.67
C ALA A 165 10.92 5.10 6.47
N ILE A 166 10.51 5.18 5.21
CA ILE A 166 9.09 5.23 4.86
C ILE A 166 8.51 3.82 5.02
N ARG A 167 7.52 3.65 5.89
CA ARG A 167 6.76 2.39 5.96
C ARG A 167 5.91 2.24 4.70
N VAL A 168 5.99 1.09 4.05
CA VAL A 168 5.20 0.77 2.85
C VAL A 168 4.24 -0.41 3.04
N GLY A 169 4.46 -1.29 4.01
CA GLY A 169 3.54 -2.40 4.25
C GLY A 169 4.02 -3.37 5.31
N TYR A 170 3.55 -4.61 5.23
CA TYR A 170 3.83 -5.65 6.23
C TYR A 170 4.23 -6.98 5.58
N LEU A 171 5.26 -7.62 6.11
CA LEU A 171 5.67 -8.96 5.68
C LEU A 171 4.79 -9.99 6.40
N VAL A 172 4.06 -10.79 5.63
CA VAL A 172 3.30 -11.93 6.14
C VAL A 172 4.14 -13.20 6.02
N ASN A 173 4.14 -14.01 7.07
CA ASN A 173 4.76 -15.33 7.04
C ASN A 173 3.74 -16.30 6.44
N ASN A 174 4.08 -16.90 5.30
CA ASN A 174 3.44 -18.13 4.84
C ASN A 174 3.82 -19.30 5.75
#